data_AF-A0AAW0MAA9-F1
#
_entry.id   AF-A0AAW0MAA9-F1
#
_cell.length_a   1.000
_cell.length_b   1.000
_cell.length_c   1.000
_cell.angle_alpha   90.00
_cell.angle_beta   90.00
_cell.angle_gamma   90.00
#
_symmetry.space_group_name_H-M   'P 1'
#
loop_
_entity.id
_entity.type
_entity.pdbx_description
1 polymer ?
#
loop_
_entity_poly.entity_id
_entity_poly.type
_entity_poly.pdbx_seq_one_letter_code
_entity_poly.pdbx_strand_id
1 'polypeptide(L)'
;EKPLGEWVFRSKSKQDICSLEGGCKGYMFALEVTEEHDTWPERGNRDRKWLKIKEAFRLCRYEWMREALESFLELWQRTRKSRCQKR
;
A
#
# COMPACT_ATOMS: atom_id res chain seq x y z
N GLU A 1 14.76 2.26 -0.69
CA GLU A 1 13.76 1.57 -1.55
C GLU A 1 13.06 2.59 -2.43
N LYS A 2 12.56 2.18 -3.61
CA LYS A 2 11.86 3.09 -4.52
C LYS A 2 10.34 3.06 -4.23
N PRO A 3 9.66 4.21 -4.10
CA PRO A 3 8.21 4.21 -3.95
C PRO A 3 7.55 3.64 -5.21
N LEU A 4 6.43 2.94 -5.01
CA LEU A 4 5.56 2.44 -6.08
C LEU A 4 4.88 3.59 -6.81
N GLY A 5 4.65 4.70 -6.12
CA GLY A 5 4.01 5.90 -6.64
C GLY A 5 3.81 6.96 -5.56
N GLU A 6 3.18 8.06 -5.97
CA GLU A 6 2.71 9.14 -5.12
C GLU A 6 1.21 9.29 -5.35
N TRP A 7 0.43 9.32 -4.26
CA TRP A 7 -1.02 9.51 -4.34
C TRP A 7 -1.46 10.68 -3.47
N VAL A 8 -2.30 11.54 -4.03
CA VAL A 8 -2.90 12.66 -3.31
C VAL A 8 -4.27 12.23 -2.79
N PHE A 9 -4.48 12.34 -1.48
CA PHE A 9 -5.75 12.00 -0.82
C PHE A 9 -6.09 13.02 0.27
N ARG A 10 -7.36 13.09 0.68
CA ARG A 10 -7.77 13.99 1.78
C ARG A 10 -7.62 13.29 3.14
N SER A 11 -6.99 13.95 4.11
CA SER A 11 -6.89 13.42 5.48
C SER A 11 -8.26 13.35 6.17
N LYS A 12 -8.47 12.32 6.99
CA LYS A 12 -9.66 12.17 7.83
C LYS A 12 -9.74 13.18 8.97
N SER A 13 -8.60 13.63 9.50
CA SER A 13 -8.53 14.54 10.65
C SER A 13 -8.74 16.02 10.30
N LYS A 14 -8.90 16.34 9.02
CA LYS A 14 -9.16 17.70 8.51
C LYS A 14 -10.44 17.79 7.67
N GLN A 15 -11.43 16.92 7.94
CA GLN A 15 -12.77 17.04 7.35
C GLN A 15 -13.58 18.13 8.06
N ASP A 16 -12.99 19.31 8.27
CA ASP A 16 -13.75 20.49 8.63
C ASP A 16 -14.19 21.17 7.32
N ILE A 17 -15.46 21.53 7.25
CA ILE A 17 -16.22 21.75 5.99
C ILE A 17 -15.75 23.03 5.22
N CYS A 18 -14.81 23.79 5.78
CA CYS A 18 -14.48 25.15 5.31
C CYS A 18 -13.08 25.37 4.71
N SER A 19 -12.20 24.37 4.57
CA SER A 19 -10.90 24.58 3.91
C SER A 19 -10.76 23.82 2.58
N LEU A 20 -10.71 24.58 1.48
CA LEU A 20 -10.41 24.08 0.12
C LEU A 20 -8.95 23.59 -0.04
N GLU A 21 -8.07 23.90 0.91
CA GLU A 21 -6.67 23.45 0.96
C GLU A 21 -6.49 22.31 1.97
N GLY A 22 -5.96 21.15 1.53
CA GLY A 22 -5.79 20.01 2.46
C GLY A 22 -5.47 18.64 1.84
N GLY A 23 -4.86 18.59 0.66
CA GLY A 23 -4.39 17.34 0.09
C GLY A 23 -3.19 16.81 0.86
N CYS A 24 -3.27 15.56 1.34
CA CYS A 24 -2.13 14.80 1.83
C CYS A 24 -1.52 14.00 0.69
N LYS A 25 -0.20 13.80 0.75
CA LYS A 25 0.53 12.93 -0.16
C LYS A 25 0.91 11.65 0.56
N GLY A 26 0.63 10.52 -0.07
CA GLY A 26 1.03 9.19 0.39
C GLY A 26 2.02 8.57 -0.58
N TYR A 27 3.02 7.90 -0.04
CA TYR A 27 3.96 7.07 -0.77
C TYR A 27 3.82 5.63 -0.28
N MET A 28 3.83 4.68 -1.20
CA MET A 28 3.75 3.25 -0.88
C MET A 28 5.04 2.56 -1.34
N PHE A 29 5.50 1.58 -0.57
CA PHE A 29 6.72 0.83 -0.85
C PHE A 29 6.39 -0.66 -0.84
N ALA A 30 7.05 -1.42 -1.72
CA ALA A 30 6.93 -2.87 -1.77
C ALA A 30 8.08 -3.51 -1.00
N LEU A 31 7.74 -4.27 0.05
CA LEU A 31 8.71 -4.97 0.90
C LEU A 31 8.57 -6.48 0.73
N GLU A 32 9.70 -7.17 0.68
CA GLU A 32 9.75 -8.63 0.83
C GLU A 32 9.88 -8.94 2.32
N VAL A 33 8.82 -9.49 2.90
CA VAL A 33 8.82 -9.85 4.32
C VAL A 33 9.48 -11.22 4.46
N THR A 34 10.61 -11.26 5.15
CA THR A 34 11.38 -12.49 5.42
C THR A 34 11.10 -13.09 6.79
N GLU A 35 10.62 -12.27 7.73
CA GLU A 35 10.31 -12.67 9.11
C GLU A 35 9.08 -11.92 9.61
N GLU A 36 8.25 -12.60 10.40
CA GLU A 36 7.10 -12.03 11.07
C GLU A 36 7.21 -12.24 12.59
N HIS A 37 7.17 -11.15 13.36
CA HIS A 37 7.17 -11.21 14.82
C HIS A 37 5.76 -11.30 15.40
N ASP A 38 5.59 -12.13 16.43
CA ASP A 38 4.32 -12.33 17.15
C ASP A 38 3.87 -11.09 17.94
N THR A 39 4.83 -10.27 18.37
CA THR A 39 4.60 -9.02 19.10
C THR A 39 5.08 -7.83 18.29
N TRP A 40 4.23 -6.81 18.13
CA TRP A 40 4.56 -5.54 17.50
C TRP A 40 3.88 -4.38 18.25
N PRO A 41 4.41 -3.14 18.16
CA PRO A 41 3.98 -2.02 18.99
C PRO A 41 2.47 -1.72 18.95
N GLU A 42 1.83 -1.86 17.78
CA GLU A 42 0.41 -1.53 17.58
C GLU A 42 -0.56 -2.70 17.79
N ARG A 43 -0.10 -3.89 18.20
CA ARG A 43 -0.93 -5.11 18.29
C ARG A 43 -2.19 -4.97 19.14
N GLY A 44 -2.17 -4.09 20.15
CA GLY A 44 -3.34 -3.82 21.00
C GLY A 44 -4.44 -3.00 20.31
N ASN A 45 -4.12 -2.26 19.25
CA ASN A 45 -5.03 -1.33 18.58
C ASN A 45 -5.32 -1.69 17.12
N ARG A 46 -4.57 -2.64 16.54
CA ARG A 46 -4.63 -2.98 15.12
C ARG A 46 -4.41 -4.47 14.89
N ASP A 47 -5.27 -5.03 14.05
CA ASP A 47 -5.12 -6.38 13.54
C ASP A 47 -4.22 -6.41 12.31
N ARG A 48 -3.45 -7.50 12.17
CA ARG A 48 -2.64 -7.81 10.99
C ARG A 48 -3.13 -9.12 10.39
N LYS A 49 -3.25 -9.16 9.07
CA LYS A 49 -3.60 -10.38 8.32
C LYS A 49 -2.90 -10.41 6.97
N TRP A 50 -2.45 -11.59 6.58
CA TRP A 50 -2.02 -11.87 5.22
C TRP A 50 -3.24 -12.05 4.32
N LEU A 51 -3.17 -11.48 3.12
CA LEU A 51 -4.28 -11.48 2.17
C LEU A 51 -3.81 -11.94 0.81
N LYS A 52 -4.70 -12.62 0.08
CA LYS A 52 -4.53 -12.78 -1.37
C LYS A 52 -4.78 -11.44 -2.05
N ILE A 53 -4.13 -11.22 -3.19
CA ILE A 53 -4.27 -9.99 -3.98
C ILE A 53 -5.75 -9.63 -4.23
N LYS A 54 -6.58 -10.60 -4.64
CA LYS A 54 -8.01 -10.38 -4.90
C LYS A 54 -8.78 -9.91 -3.66
N GLU A 55 -8.40 -10.38 -2.47
CA GLU A 55 -9.04 -9.99 -1.21
C GLU A 55 -8.58 -8.60 -0.78
N ALA A 56 -7.30 -8.26 -1.00
CA ALA A 56 -6.77 -6.93 -0.74
C ALA A 56 -7.55 -5.85 -1.53
N PHE A 57 -7.79 -6.07 -2.83
CA PHE A 57 -8.61 -5.15 -3.64
C PHE A 57 -10.03 -4.93 -3.09
N ARG A 58 -10.67 -5.98 -2.58
CA ARG A 58 -12.02 -5.89 -1.99
C ARG A 58 -12.04 -5.10 -0.70
N LEU A 59 -10.94 -5.12 0.06
CA LEU A 59 -10.81 -4.43 1.34
C LEU A 59 -10.29 -2.98 1.19
N CYS A 60 -9.78 -2.60 0.01
CA CYS A 60 -9.38 -1.24 -0.26
C CYS A 60 -10.57 -0.29 -0.16
N ARG A 61 -10.50 0.63 0.82
CA ARG A 61 -11.54 1.63 1.05
C ARG A 61 -11.50 2.77 0.03
N TYR A 62 -10.33 3.11 -0.47
CA TYR A 62 -10.11 4.27 -1.33
C TYR A 62 -9.50 3.86 -2.66
N GLU A 63 -9.77 4.64 -3.70
CA GLU A 63 -9.29 4.36 -5.05
C GLU A 63 -7.78 4.33 -5.14
N TRP A 64 -7.11 5.31 -4.53
CA TRP A 64 -5.65 5.37 -4.51
C TRP A 64 -4.99 4.12 -3.90
N MET A 65 -5.67 3.42 -2.97
CA MET A 65 -5.15 2.17 -2.41
C MET A 65 -5.20 1.03 -3.43
N ARG A 66 -6.22 1.00 -4.29
CA ARG A 66 -6.33 0.04 -5.39
C ARG A 66 -5.26 0.33 -6.45
N GLU A 67 -5.10 1.58 -6.85
CA GLU A 67 -4.04 2.01 -7.78
C GLU A 67 -2.63 1.65 -7.27
N ALA A 68 -2.40 1.77 -5.95
CA ALA A 68 -1.14 1.35 -5.34
C ALA A 68 -0.92 -0.17 -5.43
N LEU A 69 -1.97 -0.98 -5.25
CA LEU A 69 -1.89 -2.43 -5.44
C LEU A 69 -1.63 -2.80 -6.90
N GLU A 70 -2.22 -2.10 -7.86
CA GLU A 70 -1.96 -2.29 -9.30
C GLU A 70 -0.49 -1.99 -9.62
N SER A 71 0.03 -0.86 -9.13
CA SER A 71 1.44 -0.47 -9.27
C SER A 71 2.38 -1.53 -8.68
N PHE A 72 2.01 -2.13 -7.55
CA PHE A 72 2.73 -3.27 -6.98
C PHE A 72 2.73 -4.49 -7.91
N LEU A 73 1.59 -4.85 -8.51
CA LEU A 73 1.49 -5.99 -9.41
C LEU A 73 2.33 -5.81 -10.67
N GLU A 74 2.36 -4.61 -11.24
CA GLU A 74 3.22 -4.29 -12.39
C GLU A 74 4.70 -4.44 -12.05
N LEU A 75 5.12 -3.90 -10.90
CA LEU A 75 6.48 -4.07 -10.40
C LEU A 75 6.82 -5.55 -10.18
N TRP A 76 5.92 -6.29 -9.55
CA TRP A 76 6.11 -7.71 -9.28
C TRP A 76 6.23 -8.54 -10.56
N GLN A 77 5.39 -8.28 -11.57
CA GLN A 77 5.49 -8.94 -12.87
C GLN A 77 6.81 -8.61 -13.57
N ARG A 78 7.25 -7.36 -13.51
CA ARG A 78 8.53 -6.94 -14.11
C ARG A 78 9.72 -7.61 -13.43
N THR A 79 9.77 -7.64 -12.10
CA THR A 79 10.84 -8.31 -11.35
C THR A 79 10.86 -9.82 -11.57
N ARG A 80 9.70 -10.47 -11.77
CA ARG A 80 9.63 -11.89 -12.15
C ARG A 80 10.20 -12.15 -13.56
N LYS A 81 9.83 -11.33 -14.54
CA LYS A 81 10.35 -11.45 -15.92
C LYS A 81 11.87 -11.27 -15.95
N SER A 82 12.39 -10.26 -15.25
CA SER A 82 13.84 -10.02 -15.15
C SER A 82 14.61 -11.17 -14.48
N ARG A 83 13.99 -11.88 -13.53
CA ARG A 83 14.59 -13.09 -12.91
C ARG A 83 14.57 -14.29 -13.86
N CYS A 84 13.56 -14.41 -14.72
CA CYS A 84 13.44 -15.50 -15.69
C CYS A 84 14.36 -15.34 -16.90
N GLN A 85 14.70 -14.10 -17.28
CA GLN A 85 15.64 -13.79 -18.36
C GLN A 85 17.13 -13.82 -17.96
N LYS A 86 17.42 -13.94 -16.66
CA LYS A 86 18.79 -14.06 -16.13
C LYS A 86 19.16 -15.49 -15.72
N ARG A 87 18.30 -16.47 -16.01
CA ARG A 87 18.58 -17.90 -15.88
C ARG A 87 18.69 -18.50 -17.28
#